data_AF-A0AAP0P409-F1
#
_entry.id   AF-A0AAP0P409-F1
#
_cell.length_a   1.000
_cell.length_b   1.000
_cell.length_c   1.000
_cell.angle_alpha   90.00
_cell.angle_beta   90.00
_cell.angle_gamma   90.00
#
_symmetry.space_group_name_H-M   'P 1'
#
loop_
_entity.id
_entity.type
_entity.pdbx_description
1 polymer ?
#
loop_
_entity_poly.entity_id
_entity_poly.type
_entity_poly.pdbx_seq_one_letter_code
_entity_poly.pdbx_strand_id
1 'polypeptide(L)'
;MALVLVLVLLMVCCGSAREALASNSASAFVQNVVYSNKIAIFSKSYCPIRVSDVSINAYLSDRSSPVISISSLAFVVYSTRAKHIFAELNEKPFVVELDLKDDGSQIQNVLLELVGKSTVPQVFVNGRHVGGSDDTRIALLSGQLQKLLDKI
;
A
#
# COMPACT_ATOMS: atom_id res chain seq x y z
N MET A 1 -23.56 -23.99 -42.00
CA MET A 1 -23.20 -24.18 -40.58
C MET A 1 -21.74 -23.87 -40.28
N ALA A 2 -20.78 -24.22 -41.16
CA ALA A 2 -19.36 -23.89 -40.97
C ALA A 2 -19.06 -22.38 -40.88
N LEU A 3 -19.73 -21.54 -41.66
CA LEU A 3 -19.49 -20.08 -41.68
C LEU A 3 -19.92 -19.37 -40.37
N VAL A 4 -20.99 -19.87 -39.72
CA VAL A 4 -21.47 -19.34 -38.44
C VAL A 4 -20.51 -19.70 -37.30
N LEU A 5 -19.90 -20.89 -37.37
CA LEU A 5 -18.93 -21.37 -36.39
C LEU A 5 -17.63 -20.56 -36.42
N VAL A 6 -17.18 -20.14 -37.61
CA VAL A 6 -15.99 -19.29 -37.81
C VAL A 6 -16.22 -17.88 -37.26
N LEU A 7 -17.43 -17.32 -37.43
CA LEU A 7 -17.77 -15.99 -36.90
C LEU A 7 -17.86 -15.99 -35.37
N VAL A 8 -18.37 -17.07 -34.77
CA VAL A 8 -18.39 -17.24 -33.30
C VAL A 8 -16.97 -17.42 -32.75
N LEU A 9 -16.09 -18.15 -33.45
CA LEU A 9 -14.68 -18.28 -33.05
C LEU A 9 -13.93 -16.94 -33.09
N LEU A 10 -14.20 -16.11 -34.11
CA LEU A 10 -13.64 -14.76 -34.23
C LEU A 10 -14.13 -13.83 -33.10
N MET A 11 -15.39 -13.95 -32.67
CA MET A 11 -15.91 -13.19 -31.52
C MET A 11 -15.38 -13.71 -30.17
N VAL A 12 -15.15 -15.02 -30.02
CA VAL A 12 -14.53 -15.61 -28.82
C VAL A 12 -13.05 -15.22 -28.72
N CYS A 13 -12.34 -15.12 -29.85
CA CYS A 13 -10.98 -14.56 -29.88
C CYS A 13 -10.93 -13.04 -29.66
N CYS A 14 -12.06 -12.32 -29.83
CA CYS A 14 -12.16 -10.89 -29.57
C CYS A 14 -12.57 -10.57 -28.12
N GLY A 15 -13.01 -11.56 -27.35
CA GLY A 15 -13.53 -11.41 -25.99
C GLY A 15 -12.52 -11.74 -24.91
N SER A 16 -11.41 -10.99 -24.81
CA SER A 16 -10.63 -10.74 -23.57
C SER A 16 -9.23 -10.17 -23.84
N ALA A 17 -9.08 -9.23 -24.77
CA ALA A 17 -8.07 -8.20 -24.60
C ALA A 17 -8.65 -7.15 -23.63
N ARG A 18 -8.87 -7.54 -22.36
CA ARG A 18 -8.97 -6.55 -21.30
C ARG A 18 -7.63 -5.85 -21.28
N GLU A 19 -7.66 -4.60 -21.70
CA GLU A 19 -6.55 -3.67 -21.81
C GLU A 19 -5.47 -4.00 -20.79
N ALA A 20 -4.36 -4.56 -21.26
CA ALA A 20 -3.11 -4.44 -20.53
C ALA A 20 -2.79 -2.95 -20.56
N LEU A 21 -3.27 -2.21 -19.55
CA LEU A 21 -2.84 -0.85 -19.24
C LEU A 21 -1.33 -0.85 -19.41
N ALA A 22 -0.85 -0.03 -20.35
CA ALA A 22 0.56 0.08 -20.68
C ALA A 22 1.35 0.20 -19.36
N SER A 23 2.05 -0.87 -19.01
CA SER A 23 2.72 -0.96 -17.73
C SER A 23 3.88 0.04 -17.74
N ASN A 24 3.68 1.21 -17.14
CA ASN A 24 4.81 2.06 -16.79
C ASN A 24 5.61 1.35 -15.67
N SER A 25 6.89 1.70 -15.52
CA SER A 25 7.79 1.07 -14.53
C SER A 25 7.20 1.07 -13.11
N ALA A 26 6.47 2.12 -12.73
CA ALA A 26 5.82 2.23 -11.42
C ALA A 26 4.69 1.19 -11.24
N SER A 27 3.86 0.97 -12.26
CA SER A 27 2.78 -0.03 -12.20
C SER A 27 3.33 -1.45 -12.08
N ALA A 28 4.35 -1.80 -12.88
CA ALA A 28 5.05 -3.09 -12.77
C ALA A 28 5.67 -3.27 -11.39
N PHE A 29 6.29 -2.21 -10.85
CA PHE A 29 6.88 -2.22 -9.52
C PHE A 29 5.82 -2.48 -8.44
N VAL A 30 4.69 -1.77 -8.46
CA VAL A 30 3.60 -1.97 -7.49
C VAL A 30 3.08 -3.41 -7.55
N GLN A 31 2.82 -3.92 -8.75
CA GLN A 31 2.36 -5.29 -8.97
C GLN A 31 3.36 -6.30 -8.40
N ASN A 32 4.64 -6.16 -8.73
CA ASN A 32 5.68 -7.04 -8.19
C ASN A 32 5.75 -6.98 -6.66
N VAL A 33 5.71 -5.79 -6.07
CA VAL A 33 5.73 -5.65 -4.60
C VAL A 33 4.52 -6.32 -3.96
N VAL A 34 3.32 -6.13 -4.52
CA VAL A 34 2.07 -6.67 -3.96
C VAL A 34 1.99 -8.20 -4.07
N TYR A 35 2.43 -8.77 -5.20
CA TYR A 35 2.24 -10.20 -5.49
C TYR A 35 3.46 -11.07 -5.15
N SER A 36 4.66 -10.49 -5.01
CA SER A 36 5.88 -11.23 -4.64
C SER A 36 6.17 -11.22 -3.13
N ASN A 37 5.36 -10.50 -2.32
CA ASN A 37 5.54 -10.42 -0.88
C ASN A 37 4.26 -10.85 -0.14
N LYS A 38 4.43 -11.68 0.90
CA LYS A 38 3.33 -12.07 1.80
C LYS A 38 2.64 -10.85 2.40
N ILE A 39 3.42 -9.85 2.80
CA ILE A 39 2.92 -8.58 3.32
C ILE A 39 3.71 -7.46 2.65
N ALA A 40 3.00 -6.53 2.03
CA ALA A 40 3.57 -5.33 1.44
C ALA A 40 2.94 -4.08 2.07
N ILE A 41 3.77 -3.09 2.41
CA ILE A 41 3.32 -1.81 2.95
C ILE A 41 3.93 -0.70 2.12
N PHE A 42 3.11 0.05 1.39
CA PHE A 42 3.50 1.32 0.81
C PHE A 42 3.33 2.40 1.88
N SER A 43 4.42 3.08 2.20
CA SER A 43 4.54 3.94 3.37
C SER A 43 5.30 5.23 3.03
N LYS A 44 5.50 6.07 4.03
CA LYS A 44 6.47 7.16 3.99
C LYS A 44 7.31 7.10 5.26
N SER A 45 8.61 7.30 5.11
CA SER A 45 9.59 7.29 6.19
C SER A 45 9.58 8.55 7.03
N TYR A 46 9.20 9.70 6.47
CA TYR A 46 9.53 11.00 7.05
C TYR A 46 9.22 11.06 8.55
N CYS A 47 10.30 11.04 9.33
CA CYS A 47 10.37 11.27 10.75
C CYS A 47 11.64 12.11 10.93
N PRO A 48 11.54 13.39 11.31
CA PRO A 48 12.74 14.21 11.48
C PRO A 48 13.54 13.84 12.74
N ILE A 49 13.06 12.93 13.59
CA ILE A 49 13.72 12.58 14.86
C ILE A 49 13.52 11.09 15.15
N ARG A 50 14.60 10.35 15.44
CA ARG A 50 14.51 9.01 16.02
C ARG A 50 13.59 9.04 17.25
N VAL A 51 12.42 8.41 17.16
CA VAL A 51 11.51 8.24 18.29
C VAL A 51 12.05 7.10 19.16
N SER A 52 13.17 7.34 19.83
CA SER A 52 13.57 6.57 21.01
C SER A 52 13.40 7.35 22.31
N ASP A 53 13.37 8.70 22.31
CA ASP A 53 13.51 9.43 23.58
C ASP A 53 12.70 10.74 23.75
N VAL A 54 11.77 11.10 22.85
CA VAL A 54 11.00 12.36 23.02
C VAL A 54 9.50 12.13 23.00
N SER A 55 8.87 12.43 24.14
CA SER A 55 7.43 12.48 24.35
C SER A 55 6.78 13.43 23.33
N ILE A 56 5.75 12.95 22.63
CA ILE A 56 4.97 13.71 21.63
C ILE A 56 4.59 15.13 22.13
N ASN A 57 4.31 15.30 23.43
CA ASN A 57 4.00 16.60 24.03
C ASN A 57 5.13 17.64 23.97
N ALA A 58 6.39 17.21 24.04
CA ALA A 58 7.56 18.11 23.99
C ALA A 58 7.79 18.66 22.57
N TYR A 59 7.38 17.92 21.54
CA TYR A 59 7.49 18.35 20.16
C TYR A 59 6.42 19.40 19.78
N LEU A 60 5.18 19.19 20.24
CA LEU A 60 4.08 20.13 20.01
C LEU A 60 4.29 21.51 20.66
N SER A 61 5.28 21.63 21.55
CA SER A 61 5.60 22.85 22.29
C SER A 61 6.83 23.61 21.76
N ASP A 62 7.60 23.05 20.82
CA ASP A 62 8.75 23.70 20.20
C ASP A 62 8.36 24.44 18.91
N ARG A 63 8.42 25.78 18.91
CA ARG A 63 8.13 26.63 17.74
C ARG A 63 9.34 26.87 16.82
N SER A 64 10.50 26.27 17.11
CA SER A 64 11.74 26.47 16.34
C SER A 64 12.01 25.38 15.29
N SER A 65 11.27 24.27 15.34
CA SER A 65 11.31 23.20 14.33
C SER A 65 10.65 23.66 13.00
N PRO A 66 11.20 23.27 11.84
CA PRO A 66 10.66 23.65 10.53
C PRO A 66 9.19 23.22 10.46
N VAL A 67 8.30 24.15 10.14
CA VAL A 67 6.83 24.01 10.13
C VAL A 67 6.41 22.65 9.56
N ILE A 68 6.25 21.64 10.41
CA ILE A 68 5.78 20.34 9.95
C ILE A 68 4.28 20.50 9.76
N SER A 69 3.85 20.42 8.50
CA SER A 69 2.43 20.42 8.19
C SER A 69 1.75 19.28 8.93
N ILE A 70 0.60 19.54 9.55
CA ILE A 70 -0.20 18.55 10.30
C ILE A 70 -0.45 17.28 9.47
N SER A 71 -0.59 17.43 8.15
CA SER A 71 -0.72 16.32 7.21
C SER A 71 0.49 15.39 7.23
N SER A 72 1.71 15.94 7.33
CA SER A 72 2.94 15.17 7.41
C SER A 72 3.00 14.37 8.69
N LEU A 73 2.67 14.96 9.86
CA LEU A 73 2.57 14.21 11.14
C LEU A 73 1.56 13.06 11.06
N ALA A 74 0.40 13.32 10.46
CA ALA A 74 -0.63 12.30 10.30
C ALA A 74 -0.09 11.09 9.52
N PHE A 75 0.57 11.30 8.38
CA PHE A 75 1.14 10.21 7.58
C PHE A 75 2.17 9.37 8.34
N VAL A 76 3.01 9.99 9.19
CA VAL A 76 3.97 9.27 10.04
C VAL A 76 3.25 8.41 11.07
N VAL A 77 2.30 9.00 11.80
CA VAL A 77 1.59 8.32 12.89
C VAL A 77 0.84 7.10 12.35
N TYR A 78 0.13 7.24 11.23
CA TYR A 78 -0.59 6.12 10.62
C TYR A 78 0.34 5.05 10.05
N SER A 79 1.43 5.46 9.41
CA SER A 79 2.43 4.51 8.86
C SER A 79 3.11 3.69 9.96
N THR A 80 3.54 4.35 11.04
CA THR A 80 4.16 3.69 12.20
C THR A 80 3.18 2.73 12.86
N ARG A 81 1.91 3.13 13.04
CA ARG A 81 0.87 2.26 13.60
C ARG A 81 0.67 0.98 12.78
N ALA A 82 0.56 1.11 11.45
CA ALA A 82 0.42 -0.06 10.58
C ALA A 82 1.64 -0.99 10.64
N LYS A 83 2.86 -0.45 10.63
CA LYS A 83 4.10 -1.24 10.79
C LYS A 83 4.15 -1.95 12.14
N HIS A 84 3.74 -1.28 13.22
CA HIS A 84 3.76 -1.81 14.58
C HIS A 84 2.83 -3.02 14.75
N ILE A 85 1.65 -3.01 14.14
CA ILE A 85 0.72 -4.16 14.15
C ILE A 85 1.42 -5.43 13.66
N PHE A 86 2.14 -5.37 12.53
CA PHE A 86 2.86 -6.54 12.02
C PHE A 86 4.07 -6.92 12.87
N ALA A 87 4.73 -5.94 13.50
CA ALA A 87 5.79 -6.23 14.47
C ALA A 87 5.26 -6.98 15.70
N GLU A 88 4.10 -6.60 16.24
CA GLU A 88 3.42 -7.31 17.34
C GLU A 88 3.01 -8.74 16.96
N LEU A 89 2.62 -8.95 15.69
CA LEU A 89 2.34 -10.27 15.14
C LEU A 89 3.60 -11.08 14.78
N ASN A 90 4.80 -10.54 15.03
CA ASN A 90 6.08 -11.14 14.67
C ASN A 90 6.21 -11.45 13.16
N GLU A 91 5.54 -10.65 12.33
CA GLU A 91 5.58 -10.69 10.87
C GLU A 91 6.54 -9.61 10.34
N LYS A 92 7.20 -9.89 9.21
CA LYS A 92 8.16 -8.97 8.58
C LYS A 92 7.63 -8.46 7.25
N PRO A 93 6.99 -7.29 7.20
CA PRO A 93 6.48 -6.73 5.96
C PRO A 93 7.61 -6.22 5.05
N PHE A 94 7.40 -6.34 3.74
CA PHE A 94 8.18 -5.61 2.75
C PHE A 94 7.67 -4.17 2.67
N VAL A 95 8.48 -3.21 3.11
CA VAL A 95 8.09 -1.80 3.19
C VAL A 95 8.69 -1.01 2.04
N VAL A 96 7.85 -0.28 1.31
CA VAL A 96 8.26 0.68 0.29
C VAL A 96 8.05 2.09 0.83
N GLU A 97 9.15 2.79 1.06
CA GLU A 97 9.14 4.17 1.54
C GLU A 97 9.11 5.14 0.36
N LEU A 98 7.92 5.68 0.08
CA LEU A 98 7.66 6.44 -1.16
C LEU A 98 8.34 7.81 -1.19
N ASP A 99 8.59 8.41 -0.03
CA ASP A 99 9.33 9.67 0.12
C ASP A 99 10.84 9.51 -0.11
N LEU A 100 11.36 8.28 -0.09
CA LEU A 100 12.77 7.97 -0.37
C LEU A 100 13.00 7.53 -1.82
N LYS A 101 11.98 7.63 -2.67
CA LYS A 101 12.00 7.17 -4.06
C LYS A 101 11.67 8.30 -5.02
N ASP A 102 12.45 8.42 -6.09
CA ASP A 102 12.22 9.41 -7.14
C ASP A 102 10.88 9.20 -7.86
N ASP A 103 10.43 7.95 -7.97
CA ASP A 103 9.17 7.54 -8.58
C ASP A 103 8.00 7.42 -7.59
N GLY A 104 8.17 7.93 -6.35
CA GLY A 104 7.18 7.80 -5.28
C GLY A 104 5.82 8.39 -5.63
N SER A 105 5.79 9.55 -6.30
CA SER A 105 4.55 10.20 -6.75
C SER A 105 3.81 9.37 -7.81
N GLN A 106 4.54 8.77 -8.75
CA GLN A 106 3.99 7.89 -9.78
C GLN A 106 3.40 6.63 -9.14
N ILE A 107 4.08 6.07 -8.14
CA ILE A 107 3.56 4.94 -7.36
C ILE A 107 2.27 5.34 -6.62
N GLN A 108 2.21 6.54 -6.02
CA GLN A 108 0.97 7.01 -5.38
C GLN A 108 -0.20 7.14 -6.37
N ASN A 109 0.06 7.53 -7.62
CA ASN A 109 -0.96 7.56 -8.67
C ASN A 109 -1.43 6.15 -9.05
N VAL A 110 -0.51 5.19 -9.16
CA VAL A 110 -0.87 3.78 -9.38
C VAL A 110 -1.72 3.24 -8.22
N LEU A 111 -1.40 3.58 -6.97
CA LEU A 111 -2.22 3.20 -5.81
C LEU A 111 -3.62 3.85 -5.86
N LEU A 112 -3.71 5.11 -6.29
CA LEU A 112 -5.00 5.77 -6.51
C LEU A 112 -5.85 5.02 -7.54
N GLU A 113 -5.26 4.62 -8.66
CA GLU A 113 -5.96 3.85 -9.70
C GLU A 113 -6.34 2.44 -9.23
N LEU A 114 -5.44 1.75 -8.53
CA LEU A 114 -5.62 0.35 -8.12
C LEU A 114 -6.61 0.19 -6.97
N VAL A 115 -6.58 1.08 -5.97
CA VAL A 115 -7.35 0.93 -4.73
C VAL A 115 -8.20 2.14 -4.37
N GLY A 116 -8.25 3.17 -5.23
CA GLY A 116 -9.05 4.38 -5.02
C GLY A 116 -8.47 5.34 -3.98
N LYS A 117 -7.22 5.14 -3.54
CA LYS A 117 -6.61 5.92 -2.44
C LYS A 117 -5.11 6.14 -2.69
N SER A 118 -4.68 7.40 -2.72
CA SER A 118 -3.26 7.80 -2.80
C SER A 118 -2.59 8.00 -1.43
N THR A 119 -3.36 7.98 -0.33
CA THR A 119 -2.84 8.18 1.02
C THR A 119 -2.04 6.98 1.49
N VAL A 120 -1.03 7.22 2.32
CA VAL A 120 -0.25 6.17 2.99
C VAL A 120 -0.61 6.08 4.48
N PRO A 121 -0.44 4.92 5.14
CA PRO A 121 0.03 3.66 4.56
C PRO A 121 -1.02 2.98 3.68
N GLN A 122 -0.58 2.13 2.76
CA GLN A 122 -1.42 1.14 2.08
C GLN A 122 -0.87 -0.25 2.30
N VAL A 123 -1.69 -1.12 2.87
CA VAL A 123 -1.32 -2.46 3.31
C VAL A 123 -1.93 -3.50 2.39
N PHE A 124 -1.10 -4.44 1.95
CA PHE A 124 -1.50 -5.61 1.18
C PHE A 124 -1.00 -6.86 1.90
N VAL A 125 -1.85 -7.90 1.93
CA VAL A 125 -1.52 -9.22 2.48
C VAL A 125 -1.92 -10.28 1.47
N ASN A 126 -0.95 -11.11 1.05
CA ASN A 126 -1.12 -12.15 0.04
C ASN A 126 -1.84 -11.64 -1.21
N GLY A 127 -1.35 -10.52 -1.76
CA GLY A 127 -1.92 -9.86 -2.94
C GLY A 127 -3.27 -9.16 -2.73
N ARG A 128 -3.87 -9.22 -1.53
CA ARG A 128 -5.17 -8.58 -1.23
C ARG A 128 -4.96 -7.26 -0.51
N HIS A 129 -5.63 -6.22 -0.99
CA HIS A 129 -5.63 -4.92 -0.34
C HIS A 129 -6.42 -4.96 0.98
N VAL A 130 -5.76 -4.59 2.07
CA VAL A 130 -6.36 -4.48 3.42
C VAL A 130 -6.86 -3.06 3.66
N GLY A 131 -6.11 -2.04 3.23
CA GLY A 131 -6.43 -0.63 3.42
C GLY A 131 -5.33 0.15 4.12
N GLY A 132 -5.73 1.22 4.81
CA GLY A 132 -4.83 2.08 5.58
C GLY A 132 -4.60 1.60 7.01
N SER A 133 -4.14 2.50 7.88
CA SER A 133 -3.83 2.17 9.29
C SER A 133 -5.05 1.72 10.07
N ASP A 134 -6.18 2.42 9.96
CA ASP A 134 -7.40 2.06 10.69
C ASP A 134 -8.03 0.79 10.13
N ASP A 135 -8.07 0.64 8.80
CA ASP A 135 -8.54 -0.58 8.13
C ASP A 135 -7.74 -1.81 8.60
N THR A 136 -6.41 -1.68 8.69
CA THR A 136 -5.53 -2.75 9.19
C THR A 136 -5.81 -3.10 10.65
N ARG A 137 -6.03 -2.09 11.51
CA ARG A 137 -6.39 -2.30 12.91
C ARG A 137 -7.76 -2.97 13.05
N ILE A 138 -8.75 -2.56 12.25
CA ILE A 138 -10.07 -3.20 12.21
C ILE A 138 -9.95 -4.66 11.75
N ALA A 139 -9.15 -4.94 10.72
CA ALA A 139 -8.89 -6.29 10.24
C ALA A 139 -8.22 -7.17 11.31
N LEU A 140 -7.29 -6.61 12.09
CA LEU A 140 -6.68 -7.30 13.24
C LEU A 140 -7.74 -7.65 14.29
N LEU A 141 -8.51 -6.65 14.75
CA LEU A 141 -9.49 -6.81 15.82
C LEU A 141 -10.64 -7.77 15.45
N SER A 142 -11.02 -7.81 14.17
CA SER A 142 -12.03 -8.74 13.65
C SER A 142 -11.50 -10.16 13.37
N GLY A 143 -10.19 -10.39 13.52
CA GLY A 143 -9.53 -11.65 13.14
C GLY A 143 -9.44 -11.88 11.63
N GLN A 144 -9.88 -10.93 10.81
CA GLN A 144 -9.76 -11.02 9.35
C GLN A 144 -8.30 -10.99 8.91
N LEU A 145 -7.46 -10.21 9.58
CA LEU A 145 -6.03 -10.10 9.25
C LEU A 145 -5.31 -11.44 9.40
N GLN A 146 -5.58 -12.18 10.50
CA GLN A 146 -5.00 -13.51 10.71
C GLN A 146 -5.43 -14.48 9.60
N LYS A 147 -6.72 -14.49 9.24
CA LYS A 147 -7.24 -15.31 8.13
C LYS A 147 -6.59 -14.99 6.79
N LEU A 148 -6.15 -13.74 6.57
CA LEU A 148 -5.43 -13.37 5.36
C LEU A 148 -3.98 -13.87 5.40
N LEU A 149 -3.33 -13.80 6.56
CA LEU A 149 -1.95 -14.25 6.77
C LEU A 149 -1.78 -15.77 6.67
N ASP A 150 -2.78 -16.53 7.12
CA ASP A 150 -2.75 -18.01 7.13
C ASP A 150 -3.03 -18.65 5.77
N LYS A 151 -3.50 -17.87 4.78
CA LYS A 151 -3.68 -18.35 3.41
C LYS A 151 -2.31 -18.50 2.75
N ILE A 152 -1.81 -19.72 2.69
CA ILE A 152 -0.65 -20.16 1.88
C ILE A 152 -1.15 -21.18 0.88
#